data_AF-A0A4S8QEC9-F1
#
_entry.id   AF-A0A4S8QEC9-F1
#
_cell.length_a   1.000
_cell.length_b   1.000
_cell.length_c   1.000
_cell.angle_alpha   90.00
_cell.angle_beta   90.00
_cell.angle_gamma   90.00
#
_symmetry.space_group_name_H-M   'P 1'
#
loop_
_entity.id
_entity.type
_entity.pdbx_description
1 polymer ?
#
loop_
_entity_poly.entity_id
_entity_poly.type
_entity_poly.pdbx_seq_one_letter_code
_entity_poly.pdbx_strand_id
1 'polypeptide(L)'
;MKVTRIAYSDCINQSKYMHLSTQALRLGAVRARVWREFGSIRGVGMRDRHVRDRWMKDGTAATFGVLANAWKETVRDAMADIASTREGAKLKARKAIHRHTRDEAVRKRLYIALKYDRWPADPYLRRVMRRYMGRGRSRVSNQIIVRADNYKTFTLSDSGNVWLAVPGLERHKTVKIPLNTTVAPTGTLRLILRSGRIEVHYAIDAAAMKSSKRPCGDATIGVDKGYTEILTDSDGHRHGAGFGRLLAAESDHLKLKNARRAMIRAVADSARESGDIAKAERIARNNLGTAKRDRRRIRFRQQVRTETFGAVHAVIDKANQLVAEDLTRAFVSRKRMGKNTNRRLAAWTKGVTAEALENVSERRGSVLTLVNAAYTSQVAPCCGALGRRSGDRLDCTRCGAVWDADHAGAINVLNRNADPDIGLWTPHLRVKQILQERDRQRTRLPVQDPSAKVRGANYPIRATTSKK
;
A
#
# COMPACT_ATOMS: atom_id res chain seq x y z
N MET A 1 -0.03 -6.32 15.59
CA MET A 1 -0.37 -6.42 14.15
C MET A 1 0.20 -7.70 13.55
N LYS A 2 -0.49 -8.36 12.60
CA LYS A 2 0.09 -9.42 11.77
C LYS A 2 0.57 -8.83 10.44
N VAL A 3 1.75 -9.24 9.97
CA VAL A 3 2.28 -8.85 8.67
C VAL A 3 2.53 -10.08 7.80
N THR A 4 2.35 -9.93 6.48
CA THR A 4 2.61 -11.01 5.52
C THR A 4 4.08 -10.97 5.10
N ARG A 5 4.76 -12.10 5.27
CA ARG A 5 6.06 -12.37 4.65
C ARG A 5 5.88 -13.29 3.45
N ILE A 6 6.76 -13.10 2.47
CA ILE A 6 6.80 -13.92 1.26
C ILE A 6 8.21 -14.52 1.19
N ALA A 7 8.31 -15.83 1.38
CA ALA A 7 9.49 -16.59 0.98
C ALA A 7 9.28 -17.07 -0.45
N TYR A 8 10.35 -17.19 -1.21
CA TYR A 8 10.25 -17.64 -2.59
C TYR A 8 11.01 -18.95 -2.78
N SER A 9 10.54 -19.82 -3.67
CA SER A 9 11.31 -21.00 -4.04
C SER A 9 12.60 -20.61 -4.73
N ASP A 10 13.64 -21.41 -4.49
CA ASP A 10 14.97 -21.27 -5.08
C ASP A 10 15.31 -22.48 -5.95
N CYS A 11 15.53 -22.29 -7.25
CA CYS A 11 15.81 -23.39 -8.20
C CYS A 11 14.91 -24.64 -8.06
N ILE A 12 13.59 -24.46 -7.95
CA ILE A 12 12.67 -25.60 -7.84
C ILE A 12 12.72 -26.47 -9.10
N ASN A 13 12.82 -27.79 -8.92
CA ASN A 13 12.75 -28.75 -10.02
C ASN A 13 11.40 -28.64 -10.77
N GLN A 14 11.45 -28.68 -12.11
CA GLN A 14 10.28 -28.52 -12.96
C GLN A 14 9.18 -29.56 -12.69
N SER A 15 9.52 -30.83 -12.42
CA SER A 15 8.53 -31.87 -12.14
C SER A 15 7.77 -31.58 -10.83
N LYS A 16 8.49 -31.14 -9.78
CA LYS A 16 7.90 -30.71 -8.50
C LYS A 16 6.99 -29.50 -8.68
N TYR A 17 7.41 -28.52 -9.48
CA TYR A 17 6.57 -27.36 -9.80
C TYR A 17 5.30 -27.76 -10.54
N MET A 18 5.40 -28.65 -11.53
CA MET A 18 4.26 -29.16 -12.28
C MET A 18 3.30 -29.95 -11.40
N HIS A 19 3.81 -30.77 -10.48
CA HIS A 19 3.00 -31.50 -9.50
C HIS A 19 2.13 -30.54 -8.67
N LEU A 20 2.75 -29.53 -8.06
CA LEU A 20 2.03 -28.52 -7.28
C LEU A 20 1.10 -27.67 -8.14
N SER A 21 1.46 -27.41 -9.40
CA SER A 21 0.59 -26.69 -10.35
C SER A 21 -0.68 -27.47 -10.65
N THR A 22 -0.59 -28.79 -10.87
CA THR A 22 -1.75 -29.67 -11.04
C THR A 22 -2.64 -29.66 -9.81
N GLN A 23 -2.05 -29.76 -8.61
CA GLN A 23 -2.80 -29.67 -7.35
C GLN A 23 -3.50 -28.33 -7.20
N ALA A 24 -2.82 -27.22 -7.45
CA ALA A 24 -3.40 -25.87 -7.41
C ALA A 24 -4.56 -25.70 -8.39
N LEU A 25 -4.44 -26.26 -9.60
CA LEU A 25 -5.49 -26.23 -10.62
C LEU A 25 -6.76 -26.96 -10.14
N ARG A 26 -6.62 -28.16 -9.59
CA ARG A 26 -7.74 -28.94 -9.01
C ARG A 26 -8.40 -28.18 -7.85
N LEU A 27 -7.62 -27.60 -6.95
CA LEU A 27 -8.13 -26.74 -5.88
C LEU A 27 -8.77 -25.46 -6.40
N GLY A 28 -8.31 -24.95 -7.55
CA GLY A 28 -8.95 -23.85 -8.29
C GLY A 28 -10.38 -24.17 -8.68
N ALA A 29 -10.66 -25.39 -9.15
CA ALA A 29 -12.01 -25.84 -9.47
C ALA A 29 -12.90 -25.90 -8.23
N VAL A 30 -12.37 -26.41 -7.10
CA VAL A 30 -13.07 -26.41 -5.79
C VAL A 30 -13.45 -24.97 -5.40
N ARG A 31 -12.48 -24.05 -5.41
CA ARG A 31 -12.70 -22.63 -5.10
C ARG A 31 -13.73 -21.99 -6.02
N ALA A 32 -13.65 -22.22 -7.32
CA ALA A 32 -14.60 -21.71 -8.28
C ALA A 32 -16.02 -22.24 -8.03
N ARG A 33 -16.16 -23.50 -7.59
CA ARG A 33 -17.44 -24.10 -7.20
C ARG A 33 -18.01 -23.44 -5.94
N VAL A 34 -17.21 -23.27 -4.88
CA VAL A 34 -17.63 -22.55 -3.66
C VAL A 34 -18.16 -21.16 -4.00
N TRP A 35 -17.42 -20.40 -4.82
CA TRP A 35 -17.84 -19.06 -5.25
C TRP A 35 -19.13 -19.07 -6.08
N ARG A 36 -19.31 -20.06 -6.96
CA ARG A 36 -20.51 -20.18 -7.80
C ARG A 36 -21.76 -20.49 -6.97
N GLU A 37 -21.63 -21.36 -5.98
CA GLU A 37 -22.75 -21.81 -5.13
C GLU A 37 -23.06 -20.80 -4.02
N PHE A 38 -22.03 -20.27 -3.35
CA PHE A 38 -22.16 -19.50 -2.12
C PHE A 38 -21.71 -18.04 -2.24
N GLY A 39 -21.09 -17.62 -3.36
CA GLY A 39 -20.63 -16.24 -3.57
C GLY A 39 -21.74 -15.23 -3.84
N SER A 40 -22.97 -15.49 -3.39
CA SER A 40 -24.14 -14.64 -3.59
C SER A 40 -25.06 -14.71 -2.37
N ILE A 41 -26.32 -14.27 -2.50
CA ILE A 41 -27.34 -14.38 -1.44
C ILE A 41 -27.50 -15.80 -0.87
N ARG A 42 -27.21 -16.84 -1.68
CA ARG A 42 -27.29 -18.25 -1.24
C ARG A 42 -26.24 -18.64 -0.20
N GLY A 43 -25.14 -17.91 -0.09
CA GLY A 43 -24.11 -18.15 0.93
C GLY A 43 -24.35 -17.43 2.26
N VAL A 44 -25.41 -16.62 2.37
CA VAL A 44 -25.70 -15.89 3.61
C VAL A 44 -26.09 -16.88 4.69
N GLY A 45 -25.42 -16.81 5.85
CA GLY A 45 -25.62 -17.75 6.96
C GLY A 45 -24.94 -19.12 6.78
N MET A 46 -24.37 -19.40 5.61
CA MET A 46 -23.64 -20.65 5.37
C MET A 46 -22.25 -20.60 6.01
N ARG A 47 -21.94 -21.62 6.81
CA ARG A 47 -20.59 -21.85 7.35
C ARG A 47 -19.86 -22.85 6.47
N ASP A 48 -18.54 -22.72 6.45
CA ASP A 48 -17.65 -23.63 5.71
C ASP A 48 -17.75 -25.08 6.20
N ARG A 49 -18.06 -25.32 7.48
CA ARG A 49 -18.34 -26.68 8.00
C ARG A 49 -19.55 -27.33 7.33
N HIS A 50 -20.67 -26.60 7.21
CA HIS A 50 -21.88 -27.11 6.56
C HIS A 50 -21.64 -27.49 5.09
N VAL A 51 -20.85 -26.68 4.37
CA VAL A 51 -20.46 -26.98 2.98
C VAL A 51 -19.63 -28.27 2.91
N ARG A 52 -18.66 -28.41 3.83
CA ARG A 52 -17.79 -29.59 3.90
C ARG A 52 -18.57 -30.87 4.21
N ASP A 53 -19.47 -30.82 5.18
CA ASP A 53 -20.28 -31.98 5.58
C ASP A 53 -21.24 -32.40 4.46
N ARG A 54 -21.86 -31.42 3.78
CA ARG A 54 -22.71 -31.66 2.61
C ARG A 54 -21.94 -32.36 1.49
N TRP A 55 -20.78 -31.83 1.10
CA TRP A 55 -19.99 -32.39 -0.01
C TRP A 55 -19.36 -33.74 0.30
N MET A 56 -19.18 -34.08 1.59
CA MET A 56 -18.83 -35.42 2.01
C MET A 56 -20.02 -36.37 1.82
N LYS A 57 -21.22 -35.95 2.26
CA LYS A 57 -22.44 -36.77 2.21
C LYS A 57 -22.93 -37.04 0.78
N ASP A 58 -22.86 -36.04 -0.09
CA ASP A 58 -23.36 -36.14 -1.48
C ASP A 58 -22.32 -36.66 -2.49
N GLY A 59 -21.13 -37.07 -2.02
CA GLY A 59 -20.06 -37.60 -2.87
C GLY A 59 -19.31 -36.56 -3.70
N THR A 60 -19.68 -35.27 -3.65
CA THR A 60 -19.00 -34.19 -4.40
C THR A 60 -17.50 -34.17 -4.11
N ALA A 61 -17.10 -34.42 -2.85
CA ALA A 61 -15.70 -34.38 -2.44
C ALA A 61 -14.81 -35.40 -3.18
N ALA A 62 -15.37 -36.54 -3.60
CA ALA A 62 -14.63 -37.58 -4.33
C ALA A 62 -14.20 -37.10 -5.73
N THR A 63 -14.96 -36.17 -6.33
CA THR A 63 -14.71 -35.68 -7.70
C THR A 63 -13.51 -34.74 -7.80
N PHE A 64 -12.96 -34.25 -6.67
CA PHE A 64 -11.92 -33.22 -6.69
C PHE A 64 -10.52 -33.73 -7.02
N GLY A 65 -10.26 -35.04 -6.88
CA GLY A 65 -8.95 -35.63 -7.16
C GLY A 65 -7.81 -35.04 -6.33
N VAL A 66 -8.08 -34.63 -5.08
CA VAL A 66 -7.11 -34.07 -4.14
C VAL A 66 -7.37 -34.60 -2.74
N LEU A 67 -6.34 -34.58 -1.89
CA LEU A 67 -6.46 -35.03 -0.50
C LEU A 67 -7.51 -34.24 0.29
N ALA A 68 -8.14 -34.91 1.26
CA ALA A 68 -9.24 -34.36 2.05
C ALA A 68 -8.89 -33.04 2.74
N ASN A 69 -7.70 -32.95 3.35
CA ASN A 69 -7.25 -31.72 4.00
C ASN A 69 -7.14 -30.56 3.01
N ALA A 70 -6.62 -30.79 1.81
CA ALA A 70 -6.37 -29.74 0.83
C ALA A 70 -7.68 -29.08 0.33
N TRP A 71 -8.70 -29.88 -0.02
CA TRP A 71 -9.98 -29.29 -0.46
C TRP A 71 -10.76 -28.68 0.71
N LYS A 72 -10.72 -29.28 1.91
CA LYS A 72 -11.38 -28.71 3.10
C LYS A 72 -10.82 -27.34 3.46
N GLU A 73 -9.50 -27.18 3.42
CA GLU A 73 -8.86 -25.86 3.63
C GLU A 73 -9.16 -24.87 2.51
N THR A 74 -9.27 -25.35 1.27
CA THR A 74 -9.70 -24.50 0.15
C THR A 74 -11.13 -24.01 0.31
N VAL A 75 -12.05 -24.84 0.83
CA VAL A 75 -13.42 -24.41 1.14
C VAL A 75 -13.43 -23.36 2.24
N ARG A 76 -12.66 -23.58 3.32
CA ARG A 76 -12.53 -22.60 4.42
C ARG A 76 -12.02 -21.25 3.92
N ASP A 77 -10.92 -21.25 3.16
CA ASP A 77 -10.30 -20.05 2.56
C ASP A 77 -11.30 -19.33 1.64
N ALA A 78 -11.96 -20.05 0.73
CA ALA A 78 -12.92 -19.47 -0.20
C ALA A 78 -14.15 -18.88 0.51
N MET A 79 -14.66 -19.51 1.56
CA MET A 79 -15.77 -18.99 2.35
C MET A 79 -15.37 -17.74 3.14
N ALA A 80 -14.14 -17.68 3.65
CA ALA A 80 -13.59 -16.48 4.28
C ALA A 80 -13.48 -15.32 3.29
N ASP A 81 -13.03 -15.57 2.05
CA ASP A 81 -12.97 -14.55 1.00
C ASP A 81 -14.36 -14.01 0.62
N ILE A 82 -15.37 -14.89 0.55
CA ILE A 82 -16.77 -14.51 0.31
C ILE A 82 -17.29 -13.63 1.44
N ALA A 83 -17.01 -14.01 2.69
CA ALA A 83 -17.41 -13.23 3.86
C ALA A 83 -16.76 -11.84 3.85
N SER A 84 -15.46 -11.75 3.55
CA SER A 84 -14.73 -10.48 3.42
C SER A 84 -15.33 -9.59 2.31
N THR A 85 -15.62 -10.17 1.15
CA THR A 85 -16.27 -9.45 0.03
C THR A 85 -17.63 -8.90 0.44
N ARG A 86 -18.40 -9.68 1.21
CA ARG A 86 -19.70 -9.26 1.75
C ARG A 86 -19.57 -8.10 2.74
N GLU A 87 -18.60 -8.15 3.66
CA GLU A 87 -18.33 -7.03 4.58
C GLU A 87 -17.94 -5.75 3.83
N GLY A 88 -17.14 -5.88 2.77
CA GLY A 88 -16.83 -4.77 1.86
C GLY A 88 -18.08 -4.19 1.19
N ALA A 89 -19.03 -5.03 0.79
CA ALA A 89 -20.32 -4.58 0.26
C ALA A 89 -21.19 -3.89 1.31
N LYS A 90 -21.18 -4.37 2.56
CA LYS A 90 -21.91 -3.73 3.68
C LYS A 90 -21.45 -2.30 3.92
N LEU A 91 -20.16 -2.00 3.76
CA LEU A 91 -19.65 -0.62 3.86
C LEU A 91 -20.32 0.33 2.85
N LYS A 92 -20.49 -0.13 1.61
CA LYS A 92 -21.21 0.64 0.57
C LYS A 92 -22.70 0.74 0.88
N ALA A 93 -23.30 -0.34 1.38
CA ALA A 93 -24.70 -0.36 1.80
C ALA A 93 -24.98 0.62 2.94
N ARG A 94 -24.08 0.77 3.93
CA ARG A 94 -24.23 1.77 5.01
C ARG A 94 -24.36 3.19 4.48
N LYS A 95 -23.57 3.56 3.46
CA LYS A 95 -23.66 4.85 2.78
C LYS A 95 -24.96 5.01 1.97
N ALA A 96 -25.51 3.91 1.43
CA ALA A 96 -26.80 3.94 0.75
C ALA A 96 -27.96 4.14 1.73
N ILE A 97 -27.94 3.42 2.87
CA ILE A 97 -28.93 3.57 3.95
C ILE A 97 -28.96 5.01 4.45
N HIS A 98 -27.79 5.61 4.71
CA HIS A 98 -27.69 6.98 5.20
C HIS A 98 -28.31 8.01 4.24
N ARG A 99 -28.25 7.76 2.93
CA ARG A 99 -28.86 8.63 1.91
C ARG A 99 -30.34 8.34 1.66
N HIS A 100 -30.81 7.16 2.07
CA HIS A 100 -32.15 6.69 1.74
C HIS A 100 -33.21 7.22 2.70
N THR A 101 -32.89 7.34 3.98
CA THR A 101 -33.84 7.82 4.99
C THR A 101 -33.17 8.75 5.99
N ARG A 102 -33.89 9.79 6.38
CA ARG A 102 -33.54 10.69 7.49
C ARG A 102 -34.12 10.23 8.82
N ASP A 103 -35.11 9.32 8.80
CA ASP A 103 -35.70 8.70 10.00
C ASP A 103 -34.67 7.82 10.71
N GLU A 104 -34.39 8.16 11.96
CA GLU A 104 -33.40 7.48 12.80
C GLU A 104 -33.82 6.05 13.18
N ALA A 105 -35.09 5.80 13.47
CA ALA A 105 -35.58 4.49 13.86
C ALA A 105 -35.47 3.51 12.68
N VAL A 106 -35.90 3.94 11.49
CA VAL A 106 -35.78 3.15 10.25
C VAL A 106 -34.30 2.91 9.92
N ARG A 107 -33.46 3.94 10.01
CA ARG A 107 -32.02 3.84 9.77
C ARG A 107 -31.35 2.83 10.72
N LYS A 108 -31.68 2.88 12.01
CA LYS A 108 -31.19 1.95 13.04
C LYS A 108 -31.61 0.51 12.74
N ARG A 109 -32.88 0.27 12.41
CA ARG A 109 -33.40 -1.05 11.99
C ARG A 109 -32.60 -1.63 10.81
N LEU A 110 -32.37 -0.82 9.78
CA LEU A 110 -31.61 -1.22 8.58
C LEU A 110 -30.15 -1.54 8.89
N TYR A 111 -29.49 -0.76 9.75
CA TYR A 111 -28.13 -1.05 10.18
C TYR A 111 -28.02 -2.35 10.98
N ILE A 112 -28.98 -2.63 11.88
CA ILE A 112 -29.03 -3.87 12.64
C ILE A 112 -29.22 -5.07 11.71
N ALA A 113 -30.19 -4.99 10.78
CA ALA A 113 -30.42 -6.06 9.80
C ALA A 113 -29.20 -6.32 8.92
N LEU A 114 -28.48 -5.27 8.51
CA LEU A 114 -27.23 -5.38 7.76
C LEU A 114 -26.09 -6.02 8.59
N LYS A 115 -25.96 -5.62 9.87
CA LYS A 115 -24.93 -6.13 10.79
C LYS A 115 -25.06 -7.64 10.97
N TYR A 116 -26.26 -8.13 11.26
CA TYR A 116 -26.54 -9.54 11.57
C TYR A 116 -26.91 -10.40 10.37
N ASP A 117 -26.55 -9.98 9.15
CA ASP A 117 -26.82 -10.74 7.92
C ASP A 117 -28.31 -11.06 7.64
N ARG A 118 -29.23 -10.30 8.24
CA ARG A 118 -30.70 -10.40 8.02
C ARG A 118 -31.18 -9.59 6.82
N TRP A 119 -30.27 -8.96 6.09
CA TRP A 119 -30.56 -8.19 4.88
C TRP A 119 -31.26 -8.95 3.74
N PRO A 120 -31.21 -10.30 3.61
CA PRO A 120 -31.99 -10.99 2.57
C PRO A 120 -33.50 -10.87 2.76
N ALA A 121 -33.97 -10.69 4.00
CA ALA A 121 -35.40 -10.60 4.34
C ALA A 121 -35.98 -9.20 4.11
N ASP A 122 -35.16 -8.14 4.15
CA ASP A 122 -35.60 -6.76 3.90
C ASP A 122 -35.53 -6.43 2.39
N PRO A 123 -36.65 -6.03 1.73
CA PRO A 123 -36.67 -5.79 0.29
C PRO A 123 -35.70 -4.71 -0.19
N TYR A 124 -35.51 -3.66 0.60
CA TYR A 124 -34.59 -2.57 0.27
C TYR A 124 -33.14 -3.03 0.41
N LEU A 125 -32.77 -3.61 1.56
CA LEU A 125 -31.39 -4.08 1.78
C LEU A 125 -31.02 -5.19 0.82
N ARG A 126 -31.93 -6.10 0.47
CA ARG A 126 -31.71 -7.13 -0.55
C ARG A 126 -31.34 -6.51 -1.89
N ARG A 127 -32.02 -5.44 -2.31
CA ARG A 127 -31.73 -4.74 -3.57
C ARG A 127 -30.38 -4.02 -3.51
N VAL A 128 -30.10 -3.32 -2.41
CA VAL A 128 -28.83 -2.60 -2.18
C VAL A 128 -27.65 -3.57 -2.14
N MET A 129 -27.76 -4.66 -1.39
CA MET A 129 -26.71 -5.66 -1.28
C MET A 129 -26.48 -6.36 -2.61
N ARG A 130 -27.52 -6.73 -3.38
CA ARG A 130 -27.33 -7.28 -4.73
C ARG A 130 -26.62 -6.33 -5.69
N ARG A 131 -26.84 -5.02 -5.55
CA ARG A 131 -26.12 -4.01 -6.33
C ARG A 131 -24.63 -3.97 -6.00
N TYR A 132 -24.26 -4.10 -4.73
CA TYR A 132 -22.85 -4.03 -4.29
C TYR A 132 -22.13 -5.39 -4.23
N MET A 133 -22.88 -6.47 -4.14
CA MET A 133 -22.42 -7.86 -4.09
C MET A 133 -23.21 -8.67 -5.12
N GLY A 134 -22.70 -8.69 -6.35
CA GLY A 134 -23.22 -9.54 -7.41
C GLY A 134 -22.93 -11.03 -7.18
N ARG A 135 -23.23 -11.86 -8.18
CA ARG A 135 -22.81 -13.28 -8.15
C ARG A 135 -21.29 -13.37 -8.23
N GLY A 136 -20.66 -13.81 -7.15
CA GLY A 136 -19.23 -13.98 -7.08
C GLY A 136 -18.72 -15.12 -7.96
N ARG A 137 -17.51 -14.96 -8.47
CA ARG A 137 -16.80 -15.95 -9.28
C ARG A 137 -15.32 -15.88 -8.93
N SER A 138 -14.66 -17.02 -8.84
CA SER A 138 -13.20 -17.07 -8.72
C SER A 138 -12.59 -17.67 -9.98
N ARG A 139 -11.51 -17.04 -10.46
CA ARG A 139 -10.63 -17.57 -11.52
C ARG A 139 -9.26 -17.95 -10.96
N VAL A 140 -9.13 -18.00 -9.64
CA VAL A 140 -7.85 -18.27 -8.97
C VAL A 140 -7.61 -19.78 -8.94
N SER A 141 -6.66 -20.23 -9.75
CA SER A 141 -6.29 -21.64 -9.93
C SER A 141 -4.82 -21.93 -9.62
N ASN A 142 -4.09 -20.96 -9.08
CA ASN A 142 -2.65 -21.06 -8.89
C ASN A 142 -2.24 -20.97 -7.41
N GLN A 143 -3.14 -21.33 -6.48
CA GLN A 143 -2.86 -21.26 -5.05
C GLN A 143 -3.26 -22.53 -4.29
N ILE A 144 -2.47 -22.86 -3.27
CA ILE A 144 -2.66 -23.98 -2.34
C ILE A 144 -2.60 -23.43 -0.92
N ILE A 145 -3.54 -23.81 -0.07
CA ILE A 145 -3.56 -23.45 1.36
C ILE A 145 -3.08 -24.66 2.15
N VAL A 146 -2.06 -24.48 2.98
CA VAL A 146 -1.46 -25.54 3.79
C VAL A 146 -1.45 -25.09 5.26
N ARG A 147 -2.09 -25.87 6.13
CA ARG A 147 -2.11 -25.58 7.57
C ARG A 147 -0.77 -25.88 8.24
N ALA A 148 -0.54 -25.24 9.38
CA ALA A 148 0.66 -25.39 10.21
C ALA A 148 1.01 -26.85 10.55
N ASP A 149 0.00 -27.69 10.77
CA ASP A 149 0.14 -29.12 11.11
C ASP A 149 0.38 -30.03 9.90
N ASN A 150 0.35 -29.49 8.68
CA ASN A 150 0.43 -30.26 7.44
C ASN A 150 1.72 -30.00 6.64
N TYR A 151 2.71 -29.32 7.19
CA TYR A 151 4.03 -29.19 6.55
C TYR A 151 5.15 -29.36 7.56
N LYS A 152 6.37 -29.59 7.05
CA LYS A 152 7.60 -29.59 7.83
C LYS A 152 8.59 -28.61 7.23
N THR A 153 9.36 -27.95 8.08
CA THR A 153 10.52 -27.15 7.67
C THR A 153 11.79 -27.80 8.20
N PHE A 154 12.87 -27.74 7.43
CA PHE A 154 14.19 -28.29 7.80
C PHE A 154 15.28 -27.57 7.01
N THR A 155 16.52 -27.64 7.46
CA THR A 155 17.70 -27.16 6.74
C THR A 155 18.54 -28.36 6.28
N LEU A 156 19.31 -28.19 5.20
CA LEU A 156 20.28 -29.22 4.76
C LEU A 156 21.70 -28.97 5.28
N SER A 157 21.95 -27.78 5.82
CA SER A 157 23.19 -27.39 6.48
C SER A 157 22.88 -26.37 7.56
N ASP A 158 23.78 -26.20 8.55
CA ASP A 158 23.55 -25.36 9.74
C ASP A 158 23.35 -23.87 9.42
N SER A 159 23.86 -23.41 8.27
CA SER A 159 23.67 -22.05 7.75
C SER A 159 22.87 -22.00 6.44
N GLY A 160 22.23 -23.12 6.09
CA GLY A 160 21.55 -23.30 4.82
C GLY A 160 20.19 -22.62 4.71
N ASN A 161 19.77 -22.46 3.47
CA ASN A 161 18.40 -22.07 3.14
C ASN A 161 17.39 -23.11 3.65
N VAL A 162 16.23 -22.63 4.10
CA VAL A 162 15.14 -23.47 4.61
C VAL A 162 14.50 -24.26 3.47
N TRP A 163 14.23 -25.54 3.74
CA TRP A 163 13.41 -26.41 2.91
C TRP A 163 12.02 -26.57 3.53
N LEU A 164 11.00 -26.57 2.67
CA LEU A 164 9.61 -26.73 3.03
C LEU A 164 9.05 -28.01 2.40
N ALA A 165 8.63 -28.98 3.21
CA ALA A 165 7.94 -30.18 2.76
C ALA A 165 6.43 -30.03 2.95
N VAL A 166 5.67 -30.04 1.84
CA VAL A 166 4.21 -29.91 1.83
C VAL A 166 3.54 -31.14 1.22
N PRO A 167 2.26 -31.44 1.53
CA PRO A 167 1.57 -32.61 1.01
C PRO A 167 1.31 -32.46 -0.49
N GLY A 168 1.61 -33.50 -1.26
CA GLY A 168 1.28 -33.58 -2.68
C GLY A 168 -0.15 -34.06 -2.95
N LEU A 169 -0.35 -34.60 -4.16
CA LEU A 169 -1.62 -35.24 -4.55
C LEU A 169 -1.83 -36.62 -3.92
N GLU A 170 -0.73 -37.35 -3.72
CA GLU A 170 -0.74 -38.71 -3.17
C GLU A 170 -0.59 -38.69 -1.65
N ARG A 171 -1.28 -39.62 -0.99
CA ARG A 171 -1.22 -39.77 0.46
C ARG A 171 0.22 -40.11 0.87
N HIS A 172 0.71 -39.48 1.94
CA HIS A 172 2.07 -39.66 2.47
C HIS A 172 3.23 -39.24 1.55
N LYS A 173 2.97 -38.74 0.34
CA LYS A 173 4.01 -38.19 -0.54
C LYS A 173 4.08 -36.67 -0.39
N THR A 174 5.25 -36.17 -0.02
CA THR A 174 5.50 -34.74 0.16
C THR A 174 6.34 -34.17 -0.97
N VAL A 175 6.06 -32.91 -1.32
CA VAL A 175 6.88 -32.13 -2.25
C VAL A 175 7.80 -31.24 -1.43
N LYS A 176 9.11 -31.47 -1.57
CA LYS A 176 10.17 -30.69 -0.91
C LYS A 176 10.54 -29.48 -1.76
N ILE A 177 10.32 -28.28 -1.23
CA ILE A 177 10.52 -26.97 -1.87
C ILE A 177 11.71 -26.27 -1.18
N PRO A 178 12.84 -26.07 -1.87
CA PRO A 178 13.91 -25.17 -1.38
C PRO A 178 13.43 -23.72 -1.39
N LEU A 179 13.68 -22.97 -0.31
CA LEU A 179 13.31 -21.55 -0.18
C LEU A 179 14.54 -20.66 -0.17
N ASN A 180 14.42 -19.42 -0.64
CA ASN A 180 15.49 -18.43 -0.65
C ASN A 180 15.65 -17.66 0.69
N THR A 181 15.36 -18.32 1.82
CA THR A 181 15.33 -17.69 3.15
C THR A 181 15.92 -18.64 4.17
N THR A 182 16.61 -18.06 5.16
CA THR A 182 17.08 -18.77 6.37
C THR A 182 16.03 -18.78 7.48
N VAL A 183 14.96 -17.99 7.35
CA VAL A 183 13.85 -17.94 8.31
C VAL A 183 12.73 -18.90 7.87
N ALA A 184 12.36 -19.83 8.76
CA ALA A 184 11.31 -20.80 8.52
C ALA A 184 9.91 -20.15 8.47
N PRO A 185 9.09 -20.44 7.44
CA PRO A 185 7.69 -20.04 7.42
C PRO A 185 6.89 -20.68 8.57
N THR A 186 5.95 -19.93 9.14
CA THR A 186 5.13 -20.37 10.29
C THR A 186 3.64 -20.14 10.04
N GLY A 187 2.78 -20.86 10.77
CA GLY A 187 1.33 -20.72 10.68
C GLY A 187 0.75 -21.32 9.39
N THR A 188 -0.43 -20.87 8.98
CA THR A 188 -1.04 -21.32 7.73
C THR A 188 -0.35 -20.66 6.54
N LEU A 189 0.14 -21.47 5.61
CA LEU A 189 0.83 -21.04 4.41
C LEU A 189 -0.14 -20.93 3.23
N ARG A 190 0.03 -19.90 2.42
CA ARG A 190 -0.57 -19.79 1.09
C ARG A 190 0.55 -19.89 0.06
N LEU A 191 0.61 -21.03 -0.63
CA LEU A 191 1.53 -21.23 -1.75
C LEU A 191 0.89 -20.62 -3.00
N ILE A 192 1.57 -19.71 -3.68
CA ILE A 192 1.12 -19.12 -4.94
C ILE A 192 2.14 -19.47 -6.03
N LEU A 193 1.68 -20.17 -7.07
CA LEU A 193 2.51 -20.60 -8.19
C LEU A 193 2.44 -19.59 -9.32
N ARG A 194 3.58 -19.01 -9.71
CA ARG A 194 3.67 -18.02 -10.78
C ARG A 194 4.98 -18.17 -11.53
N SER A 195 4.90 -18.29 -12.86
CA SER A 195 6.07 -18.21 -13.75
C SER A 195 7.23 -19.15 -13.37
N GLY A 196 6.91 -20.40 -12.98
CA GLY A 196 7.94 -21.39 -12.59
C GLY A 196 8.49 -21.21 -11.18
N ARG A 197 7.92 -20.30 -10.38
CA ARG A 197 8.31 -20.03 -9.00
C ARG A 197 7.14 -20.20 -8.06
N ILE A 198 7.43 -20.61 -6.82
CA ILE A 198 6.46 -20.69 -5.74
C ILE A 198 6.71 -19.55 -4.76
N GLU A 199 5.67 -18.78 -4.48
CA GLU A 199 5.65 -17.79 -3.41
C GLU A 199 4.98 -18.43 -2.19
N VAL A 200 5.68 -18.50 -1.06
CA VAL A 200 5.16 -18.97 0.21
C VAL A 200 4.78 -17.75 1.05
N HIS A 201 3.48 -17.46 1.09
CA HIS A 201 2.92 -16.37 1.86
C HIS A 201 2.55 -16.88 3.25
N TYR A 202 3.04 -16.21 4.29
CA TYR A 202 2.74 -16.57 5.68
C TYR A 202 2.67 -15.33 6.56
N ALA A 203 1.83 -15.39 7.58
CA ALA A 203 1.65 -14.29 8.53
C ALA A 203 2.60 -14.48 9.72
N ILE A 204 3.32 -13.42 10.07
CA ILE A 204 4.12 -13.36 11.31
C ILE A 204 3.61 -12.24 12.19
N ASP A 205 3.90 -12.35 13.49
CA ASP A 205 3.70 -11.22 14.38
C ASP A 205 4.69 -10.10 14.04
N ALA A 206 4.19 -8.88 13.90
CA ALA A 206 5.03 -7.73 13.66
C ALA A 206 6.04 -7.54 14.80
N ALA A 207 5.66 -7.84 16.05
CA ALA A 207 6.53 -7.73 17.22
C ALA A 207 7.74 -8.69 17.17
N ALA A 208 7.62 -9.81 16.44
CA ALA A 208 8.70 -10.78 16.28
C ALA A 208 9.76 -10.33 15.24
N MET A 209 9.49 -9.28 14.45
CA MET A 209 10.42 -8.82 13.43
C MET A 209 11.59 -8.04 14.03
N LYS A 210 12.81 -8.32 13.58
CA LYS A 210 14.01 -7.53 13.96
C LYS A 210 13.84 -6.02 13.71
N SER A 211 13.21 -5.64 12.59
CA SER A 211 12.98 -4.23 12.24
C SER A 211 12.07 -3.49 13.23
N SER A 212 11.16 -4.21 13.91
CA SER A 212 10.26 -3.64 14.90
C SER A 212 10.96 -3.39 16.24
N LYS A 213 12.08 -4.09 16.49
CA LYS A 213 12.92 -3.89 17.68
C LYS A 213 13.89 -2.72 17.55
N ARG A 214 14.00 -2.08 16.39
CA ARG A 214 14.81 -0.86 16.24
C ARG A 214 14.07 0.30 16.91
N PRO A 215 14.66 0.97 17.91
CA PRO A 215 14.02 2.08 18.60
C PRO A 215 13.72 3.22 17.62
N CYS A 216 12.61 3.93 17.81
CA CYS A 216 12.44 5.24 17.19
C CYS A 216 13.28 6.29 17.93
N GLY A 217 13.50 7.45 17.31
CA GLY A 217 14.08 8.60 18.02
C GLY A 217 13.04 9.33 18.87
N ASP A 218 13.41 10.50 19.41
CA ASP A 218 12.59 11.21 20.40
C ASP A 218 11.87 12.46 19.86
N ALA A 219 12.22 12.90 18.64
CA ALA A 219 11.73 14.16 18.10
C ALA A 219 10.33 14.08 17.48
N THR A 220 9.70 15.23 17.28
CA THR A 220 8.52 15.39 16.42
C THR A 220 8.96 15.93 15.07
N ILE A 221 8.86 15.12 14.02
CA ILE A 221 9.37 15.46 12.68
C ILE A 221 8.23 15.58 11.68
N GLY A 222 8.17 16.70 10.97
CA GLY A 222 7.29 16.86 9.81
C GLY A 222 7.96 16.34 8.54
N VAL A 223 7.18 15.70 7.66
CA VAL A 223 7.67 15.25 6.36
C VAL A 223 6.79 15.71 5.20
N ASP A 224 7.45 16.21 4.15
CA ASP A 224 6.85 16.46 2.84
C ASP A 224 7.13 15.29 1.89
N LYS A 225 6.16 14.93 1.03
CA LYS A 225 6.23 13.77 0.14
C LYS A 225 6.57 14.21 -1.29
N GLY A 226 7.79 13.91 -1.72
CA GLY A 226 8.30 14.32 -3.03
C GLY A 226 8.13 13.29 -4.16
N TYR A 227 8.36 13.77 -5.39
CA TYR A 227 8.59 12.92 -6.57
C TYR A 227 10.09 12.67 -6.81
N THR A 228 10.91 13.71 -6.67
CA THR A 228 12.36 13.66 -6.91
C THR A 228 13.04 12.88 -5.79
N GLU A 229 12.76 13.25 -4.56
CA GLU A 229 13.09 12.52 -3.33
C GLU A 229 11.81 11.92 -2.74
N ILE A 230 11.96 10.92 -1.87
CA ILE A 230 10.80 10.22 -1.29
C ILE A 230 10.17 11.08 -0.20
N LEU A 231 11.02 11.62 0.69
CA LEU A 231 10.61 12.50 1.77
C LEU A 231 11.65 13.61 1.97
N THR A 232 11.18 14.80 2.33
CA THR A 232 11.99 15.87 2.91
C THR A 232 11.52 16.09 4.34
N ASP A 233 12.42 16.05 5.32
CA ASP A 233 12.09 16.27 6.73
C ASP A 233 12.16 17.75 7.13
N SER A 234 11.56 18.10 8.26
CA SER A 234 11.50 19.47 8.78
C SER A 234 12.88 20.05 9.13
N ASP A 235 13.88 19.18 9.34
CA ASP A 235 15.28 19.57 9.56
C ASP A 235 16.01 19.88 8.24
N GLY A 236 15.35 19.65 7.09
CA GLY A 236 15.88 19.91 5.75
C GLY A 236 16.62 18.72 5.12
N HIS A 237 16.63 17.54 5.76
CA HIS A 237 17.24 16.36 5.17
C HIS A 237 16.32 15.71 4.14
N ARG A 238 16.92 15.33 3.01
CA ARG A 238 16.23 14.65 1.91
C ARG A 238 16.50 13.15 1.98
N HIS A 239 15.43 12.36 1.96
CA HIS A 239 15.49 10.90 2.05
C HIS A 239 15.09 10.28 0.72
N GLY A 240 15.92 9.37 0.20
CA GLY A 240 15.66 8.69 -1.07
C GLY A 240 15.92 9.55 -2.32
N ALA A 241 17.03 10.29 -2.36
CA ALA A 241 17.37 11.24 -3.44
C ALA A 241 17.43 10.67 -4.88
N GLY A 242 17.48 9.34 -5.05
CA GLY A 242 17.48 8.67 -6.35
C GLY A 242 16.10 8.40 -6.95
N PHE A 243 15.03 8.68 -6.21
CA PHE A 243 13.70 8.15 -6.50
C PHE A 243 13.09 8.66 -7.80
N GLY A 244 13.17 9.96 -8.05
CA GLY A 244 12.66 10.56 -9.29
C GLY A 244 13.36 10.03 -10.53
N ARG A 245 14.68 9.78 -10.45
CA ARG A 245 15.45 9.16 -11.54
C ARG A 245 15.00 7.73 -11.80
N LEU A 246 14.80 6.94 -10.74
CA LEU A 246 14.27 5.58 -10.82
C LEU A 246 12.89 5.54 -11.51
N LEU A 247 11.95 6.39 -11.06
CA LEU A 247 10.61 6.46 -11.64
C LEU A 247 10.62 6.94 -13.09
N ALA A 248 11.42 7.97 -13.41
CA ALA A 248 11.54 8.51 -14.75
C ALA A 248 12.13 7.48 -15.71
N ALA A 249 13.21 6.79 -15.32
CA ALA A 249 13.88 5.77 -16.14
C ALA A 249 12.93 4.62 -16.51
N GLU A 250 12.16 4.10 -15.55
CA GLU A 250 11.20 3.04 -15.84
C GLU A 250 10.05 3.55 -16.72
N SER A 251 9.53 4.73 -16.44
CA SER A 251 8.45 5.32 -17.22
C SER A 251 8.90 5.53 -18.68
N ASP A 252 10.10 6.06 -18.90
CA ASP A 252 10.66 6.35 -20.23
C ASP A 252 10.97 5.06 -20.99
N HIS A 253 11.50 4.04 -20.31
CA HIS A 253 11.67 2.71 -20.88
C HIS A 253 10.33 2.14 -21.37
N LEU A 254 9.26 2.22 -20.57
CA LEU A 254 7.94 1.73 -20.95
C LEU A 254 7.35 2.51 -22.13
N LYS A 255 7.55 3.83 -22.19
CA LYS A 255 7.13 4.66 -23.34
C LYS A 255 7.77 4.15 -24.63
N LEU A 256 9.09 4.02 -24.65
CA LEU A 256 9.83 3.53 -25.83
C LEU A 256 9.41 2.10 -26.19
N LYS A 257 9.27 1.22 -25.20
CA LYS A 257 8.92 -0.18 -25.45
C LYS A 257 7.49 -0.33 -25.99
N ASN A 258 6.53 0.43 -25.47
CA ASN A 258 5.15 0.39 -25.91
C ASN A 258 4.96 0.98 -27.30
N ALA A 259 5.69 2.04 -27.65
CA ALA A 259 5.68 2.61 -29.01
C ALA A 259 6.14 1.56 -30.04
N ARG A 260 7.27 0.90 -29.81
CA ARG A 260 7.79 -0.15 -30.70
C ARG A 260 6.89 -1.38 -30.79
N ARG A 261 6.08 -1.66 -29.76
CA ARG A 261 5.14 -2.80 -29.77
C ARG A 261 4.00 -2.64 -30.78
N ALA A 262 3.61 -1.41 -31.14
CA ALA A 262 2.59 -1.20 -32.17
C ALA A 262 3.10 -1.68 -33.53
N MET A 263 4.30 -1.28 -33.92
CA MET A 263 4.96 -1.73 -35.15
C MET A 263 5.16 -3.26 -35.16
N ILE A 264 5.63 -3.85 -34.06
CA ILE A 264 5.81 -5.31 -33.96
C ILE A 264 4.48 -6.06 -34.11
N ARG A 265 3.37 -5.49 -33.62
CA ARG A 265 2.04 -6.07 -33.83
C ARG A 265 1.65 -6.01 -35.30
N ALA A 266 1.79 -4.85 -35.95
CA ALA A 266 1.50 -4.70 -37.36
C ALA A 266 2.26 -5.74 -38.22
N VAL A 267 3.56 -5.95 -37.96
CA VAL A 267 4.36 -6.99 -38.65
C VAL A 267 3.83 -8.40 -38.38
N ALA A 268 3.37 -8.69 -37.16
CA ALA A 268 2.78 -9.99 -36.83
C ALA A 268 1.42 -10.20 -37.52
N ASP A 269 0.62 -9.15 -37.62
CA ASP A 269 -0.70 -9.19 -38.24
C ASP A 269 -0.58 -9.31 -39.77
N SER A 270 0.30 -8.54 -40.41
CA SER A 270 0.63 -8.71 -41.83
C SER A 270 1.19 -10.11 -42.14
N ALA A 271 2.03 -10.67 -41.26
CA ALA A 271 2.51 -12.05 -41.44
C ALA A 271 1.36 -13.08 -41.39
N ARG A 272 0.33 -12.86 -40.55
CA ARG A 272 -0.86 -13.71 -40.54
C ARG A 272 -1.68 -13.55 -41.82
N GLU A 273 -1.89 -12.31 -42.27
CA GLU A 273 -2.65 -12.00 -43.47
C GLU A 273 -1.99 -12.61 -44.72
N SER A 274 -0.65 -12.61 -44.79
CA SER A 274 0.12 -13.27 -45.85
C SER A 274 0.26 -14.79 -45.70
N GLY A 275 -0.39 -15.41 -44.70
CA GLY A 275 -0.36 -16.87 -44.48
C GLY A 275 0.86 -17.43 -43.73
N ASP A 276 1.84 -16.60 -43.34
CA ASP A 276 3.01 -17.01 -42.55
C ASP A 276 2.68 -17.07 -41.04
N ILE A 277 1.87 -18.07 -40.68
CA ILE A 277 1.42 -18.29 -39.31
C ILE A 277 2.61 -18.57 -38.37
N ALA A 278 3.63 -19.30 -38.84
CA ALA A 278 4.79 -19.66 -38.03
C ALA A 278 5.59 -18.43 -37.58
N LYS A 279 5.78 -17.45 -38.48
CA LYS A 279 6.40 -16.17 -38.14
C LYS A 279 5.54 -15.35 -37.20
N ALA A 280 4.25 -15.24 -37.47
CA ALA A 280 3.33 -14.50 -36.61
C ALA A 280 3.32 -15.04 -35.15
N GLU A 281 3.28 -16.36 -34.98
CA GLU A 281 3.36 -16.99 -33.66
C GLU A 281 4.70 -16.76 -32.97
N ARG A 282 5.81 -16.84 -33.72
CA ARG A 282 7.15 -16.57 -33.18
C ARG A 282 7.25 -15.14 -32.66
N ILE A 283 6.74 -14.17 -33.42
CA ILE A 283 6.69 -12.75 -32.99
C ILE A 283 5.78 -12.60 -31.76
N ALA A 284 4.61 -13.25 -31.76
CA ALA A 284 3.69 -13.21 -30.63
C ALA A 284 4.34 -13.72 -29.34
N ARG A 285 4.99 -14.89 -29.41
CA ARG A 285 5.62 -15.57 -28.28
C ARG A 285 6.83 -14.81 -27.74
N ASN A 286 7.72 -14.36 -28.63
CA ASN A 286 9.03 -13.82 -28.23
C ASN A 286 9.03 -12.30 -28.01
N ASN A 287 8.21 -11.56 -28.75
CA ASN A 287 8.26 -10.09 -28.79
C ASN A 287 7.03 -9.45 -28.14
N LEU A 288 5.85 -10.06 -28.33
CA LEU A 288 4.57 -9.55 -27.81
C LEU A 288 4.14 -10.18 -26.47
N GLY A 289 4.84 -11.20 -25.98
CA GLY A 289 4.61 -11.77 -24.66
C GLY A 289 4.77 -10.78 -23.50
N THR A 290 4.25 -11.13 -22.32
CA THR A 290 4.28 -10.27 -21.12
C THR A 290 5.33 -10.68 -20.10
N ALA A 291 5.89 -11.89 -20.17
CA ALA A 291 6.78 -12.44 -19.14
C ALA A 291 8.00 -11.55 -18.82
N LYS A 292 8.65 -10.96 -19.83
CA LYS A 292 9.78 -10.01 -19.63
C LYS A 292 9.31 -8.71 -18.96
N ARG A 293 8.16 -8.19 -19.40
CA ARG A 293 7.53 -6.98 -18.84
C ARG A 293 7.14 -7.19 -17.38
N ASP A 294 6.52 -8.33 -17.07
CA ASP A 294 6.03 -8.64 -15.73
C ASP A 294 7.21 -8.84 -14.76
N ARG A 295 8.28 -9.53 -15.17
CA ARG A 295 9.54 -9.63 -14.40
C ARG A 295 10.17 -8.27 -14.11
N ARG A 296 10.26 -7.39 -15.12
CA ARG A 296 10.78 -6.02 -14.94
C ARG A 296 9.91 -5.21 -13.98
N ARG A 297 8.59 -5.28 -14.15
CA ARG A 297 7.62 -4.60 -13.28
C ARG A 297 7.73 -5.05 -11.82
N ILE A 298 7.93 -6.35 -11.59
CA ILE A 298 8.11 -6.91 -10.24
C ILE A 298 9.39 -6.34 -9.62
N ARG A 299 10.53 -6.40 -10.33
CA ARG A 299 11.81 -5.86 -9.83
C ARG A 299 11.71 -4.37 -9.51
N PHE A 300 11.12 -3.58 -10.42
CA PHE A 300 10.91 -2.16 -10.21
C PHE A 300 10.05 -1.87 -8.97
N ARG A 301 8.94 -2.60 -8.79
CA ARG A 301 8.09 -2.46 -7.59
C ARG A 301 8.84 -2.82 -6.32
N GLN A 302 9.67 -3.87 -6.34
CA GLN A 302 10.50 -4.25 -5.20
C GLN A 302 11.51 -3.15 -4.87
N GLN A 303 12.21 -2.61 -5.87
CA GLN A 303 13.16 -1.53 -5.68
C GLN A 303 12.51 -0.27 -5.09
N VAL A 304 11.39 0.18 -5.67
CA VAL A 304 10.60 1.31 -5.15
C VAL A 304 10.24 1.10 -3.67
N ARG A 305 9.76 -0.11 -3.32
CA ARG A 305 9.43 -0.44 -1.93
C ARG A 305 10.66 -0.40 -1.02
N THR A 306 11.77 -0.99 -1.43
CA THR A 306 13.02 -0.98 -0.64
C THR A 306 13.49 0.44 -0.37
N GLU A 307 13.56 1.28 -1.40
CA GLU A 307 14.00 2.68 -1.25
C GLU A 307 13.04 3.48 -0.38
N THR A 308 11.72 3.31 -0.56
CA THR A 308 10.69 4.01 0.24
C THR A 308 10.71 3.59 1.70
N PHE A 309 10.76 2.29 1.99
CA PHE A 309 10.84 1.81 3.37
C PHE A 309 12.16 2.20 4.02
N GLY A 310 13.27 2.21 3.27
CA GLY A 310 14.56 2.72 3.75
C GLY A 310 14.49 4.19 4.16
N ALA A 311 13.91 5.04 3.32
CA ALA A 311 13.70 6.46 3.61
C ALA A 311 12.83 6.67 4.86
N VAL A 312 11.71 5.96 4.99
CA VAL A 312 10.86 6.06 6.19
C VAL A 312 11.61 5.57 7.43
N HIS A 313 12.37 4.47 7.34
CA HIS A 313 13.17 4.01 8.47
C HIS A 313 14.18 5.07 8.93
N ALA A 314 14.84 5.76 8.00
CA ALA A 314 15.80 6.82 8.31
C ALA A 314 15.15 8.04 9.00
N VAL A 315 13.91 8.39 8.65
CA VAL A 315 13.16 9.44 9.36
C VAL A 315 12.77 8.96 10.77
N ILE A 316 12.26 7.73 10.89
CA ILE A 316 11.81 7.17 12.18
C ILE A 316 12.99 6.91 13.13
N ASP A 317 14.21 6.76 12.62
CA ASP A 317 15.43 6.73 13.44
C ASP A 317 15.59 8.03 14.28
N LYS A 318 14.92 9.13 13.90
CA LYS A 318 14.92 10.42 14.61
C LYS A 318 13.60 10.74 15.32
N ALA A 319 12.48 10.18 14.85
CA ALA A 319 11.14 10.66 15.19
C ALA A 319 10.36 9.70 16.10
N ASN A 320 9.96 10.18 17.29
CA ASN A 320 8.95 9.55 18.12
C ASN A 320 7.56 9.83 17.53
N GLN A 321 7.33 11.07 17.11
CA GLN A 321 6.11 11.46 16.40
C GLN A 321 6.46 11.91 14.98
N LEU A 322 5.85 11.26 14.00
CA LEU A 322 5.97 11.59 12.60
C LEU A 322 4.70 12.27 12.13
N VAL A 323 4.83 13.50 11.61
CA VAL A 323 3.72 14.28 11.07
C VAL A 323 3.82 14.29 9.54
N ALA A 324 2.75 13.86 8.86
CA ALA A 324 2.71 13.81 7.41
C ALA A 324 1.40 14.35 6.85
N GLU A 325 1.42 14.92 5.66
CA GLU A 325 0.19 15.37 4.99
C GLU A 325 -0.73 14.22 4.54
N ASP A 326 -2.05 14.42 4.64
CA ASP A 326 -3.05 13.54 4.02
C ASP A 326 -3.24 13.88 2.53
N LEU A 327 -2.68 13.02 1.68
CA LEU A 327 -2.78 13.11 0.22
C LEU A 327 -3.92 12.26 -0.39
N THR A 328 -4.86 11.76 0.42
CA THR A 328 -5.99 10.97 -0.10
C THR A 328 -6.94 11.81 -0.97
N ARG A 329 -6.98 13.13 -0.75
CA ARG A 329 -7.72 14.07 -1.60
C ARG A 329 -6.91 14.40 -2.85
N ALA A 330 -7.50 14.14 -4.02
CA ALA A 330 -6.90 14.53 -5.28
C ALA A 330 -7.05 16.05 -5.49
N PHE A 331 -5.94 16.79 -5.42
CA PHE A 331 -5.90 18.18 -5.88
C PHE A 331 -5.74 18.18 -7.40
N VAL A 332 -6.84 18.40 -8.13
CA VAL A 332 -6.80 18.49 -9.60
C VAL A 332 -6.20 19.84 -9.97
N SER A 333 -4.94 19.84 -10.41
CA SER A 333 -4.33 21.04 -10.98
C SER A 333 -5.01 21.38 -12.31
N ARG A 334 -5.43 22.64 -12.46
CA ARG A 334 -5.96 23.18 -13.73
C ARG A 334 -4.88 23.47 -14.76
N LYS A 335 -3.60 23.50 -14.36
CA LYS A 335 -2.48 23.75 -15.29
C LYS A 335 -2.19 22.50 -16.12
N ARG A 336 -2.27 22.63 -17.44
CA ARG A 336 -1.84 21.59 -18.39
C ARG A 336 -0.31 21.47 -18.35
N MET A 337 0.20 20.44 -17.68
CA MET A 337 1.61 20.07 -17.79
C MET A 337 1.87 19.29 -19.07
N GLY A 338 3.13 19.24 -19.52
CA GLY A 338 3.53 18.50 -20.72
C GLY A 338 3.24 16.99 -20.61
N LYS A 339 3.02 16.33 -21.76
CA LYS A 339 2.67 14.89 -21.84
C LYS A 339 3.68 13.99 -21.10
N ASN A 340 4.97 14.31 -21.15
CA ASN A 340 6.01 13.55 -20.46
C ASN A 340 5.93 13.72 -18.93
N THR A 341 5.74 14.94 -18.44
CA THR A 341 5.60 15.24 -17.01
C THR A 341 4.38 14.54 -16.42
N ASN A 342 3.22 14.63 -17.09
CA ASN A 342 2.00 13.94 -16.67
C ASN A 342 2.21 12.43 -16.55
N ARG A 343 2.85 11.81 -17.55
CA ARG A 343 3.14 10.36 -17.55
C ARG A 343 4.08 9.96 -16.40
N ARG A 344 5.12 10.76 -16.14
CA ARG A 344 6.08 10.51 -15.05
C ARG A 344 5.42 10.64 -13.68
N LEU A 345 4.62 11.68 -13.46
CA LEU A 345 3.85 11.88 -12.23
C LEU A 345 2.77 10.80 -12.02
N ALA A 346 2.14 10.32 -13.10
CA ALA A 346 1.19 9.21 -13.01
C ALA A 346 1.86 7.89 -12.59
N ALA A 347 3.18 7.75 -12.75
CA ALA A 347 3.94 6.61 -12.27
C ALA A 347 4.32 6.73 -10.78
N TRP A 348 4.08 7.87 -10.14
CA TRP A 348 4.41 8.10 -8.74
C TRP A 348 3.63 7.18 -7.81
N THR A 349 4.34 6.49 -6.92
CA THR A 349 3.78 5.44 -6.06
C THR A 349 3.35 5.96 -4.70
N LYS A 350 2.48 7.00 -4.66
CA LYS A 350 2.00 7.62 -3.40
C LYS A 350 1.51 6.60 -2.37
N GLY A 351 0.83 5.55 -2.83
CA GLY A 351 0.29 4.49 -1.97
C GLY A 351 1.38 3.69 -1.25
N VAL A 352 2.54 3.50 -1.87
CA VAL A 352 3.67 2.79 -1.23
C VAL A 352 4.27 3.65 -0.12
N THR A 353 4.38 4.97 -0.33
CA THR A 353 4.84 5.91 0.71
C THR A 353 3.87 5.95 1.88
N ALA A 354 2.57 6.07 1.62
CA ALA A 354 1.55 6.04 2.67
C ALA A 354 1.59 4.73 3.48
N GLU A 355 1.67 3.58 2.79
CA GLU A 355 1.83 2.27 3.41
C GLU A 355 3.10 2.21 4.26
N ALA A 356 4.24 2.72 3.77
CA ALA A 356 5.50 2.70 4.49
C ALA A 356 5.44 3.55 5.76
N LEU A 357 4.90 4.77 5.69
CA LEU A 357 4.75 5.66 6.85
C LEU A 357 3.89 4.98 7.94
N GLU A 358 2.75 4.42 7.58
CA GLU A 358 1.85 3.73 8.53
C GLU A 358 2.53 2.49 9.13
N ASN A 359 3.00 1.57 8.29
CA ASN A 359 3.56 0.29 8.74
C ASN A 359 4.86 0.45 9.53
N VAL A 360 5.75 1.38 9.16
CA VAL A 360 7.02 1.55 9.89
C VAL A 360 6.79 2.22 11.22
N SER A 361 5.93 3.25 11.26
CA SER A 361 5.63 3.98 12.51
C SER A 361 4.99 3.04 13.53
N GLU A 362 3.91 2.34 13.16
CA GLU A 362 3.22 1.40 14.06
C GLU A 362 4.16 0.30 14.57
N ARG A 363 5.02 -0.25 13.70
CA ARG A 363 5.92 -1.35 14.08
C ARG A 363 7.04 -0.93 15.03
N ARG A 364 7.49 0.31 14.96
CA ARG A 364 8.62 0.83 15.76
C ARG A 364 8.15 1.65 16.96
N GLY A 365 6.84 1.73 17.19
CA GLY A 365 6.27 2.50 18.29
C GLY A 365 6.25 4.01 18.07
N SER A 366 6.41 4.48 16.83
CA SER A 366 6.31 5.91 16.50
C SER A 366 4.87 6.28 16.16
N VAL A 367 4.44 7.47 16.60
CA VAL A 367 3.10 8.00 16.34
C VAL A 367 3.05 8.66 14.97
N LEU A 368 2.25 8.12 14.05
CA LEU A 368 1.95 8.78 12.77
C LEU A 368 0.74 9.70 12.92
N THR A 369 0.92 11.00 12.69
CA THR A 369 -0.17 11.99 12.66
C THR A 369 -0.37 12.52 11.25
N LEU A 370 -1.58 12.39 10.71
CA LEU A 370 -1.94 12.93 9.41
C LEU A 370 -2.57 14.31 9.55
N VAL A 371 -2.05 15.29 8.80
CA VAL A 371 -2.51 16.69 8.85
C VAL A 371 -3.03 17.17 7.50
N ASN A 372 -3.71 18.32 7.53
CA ASN A 372 -4.25 18.95 6.32
C ASN A 372 -3.13 19.42 5.38
N ALA A 373 -3.14 18.91 4.14
CA ALA A 373 -2.15 19.22 3.10
C ALA A 373 -2.32 20.62 2.47
N ALA A 374 -3.42 21.33 2.75
CA ALA A 374 -3.75 22.55 2.03
C ALA A 374 -2.73 23.68 2.29
N TYR A 375 -2.16 24.20 1.21
CA TYR A 375 -1.19 25.32 1.19
C TYR A 375 0.12 25.09 1.95
N THR A 376 0.43 23.87 2.40
CA THR A 376 1.67 23.56 3.16
C THR A 376 2.92 23.94 2.39
N SER A 377 2.99 23.67 1.09
CA SER A 377 4.12 24.05 0.24
C SER A 377 4.03 25.48 -0.33
N GLN A 378 3.07 26.29 0.11
CA GLN A 378 2.85 27.66 -0.36
C GLN A 378 2.92 28.69 0.76
N VAL A 379 3.09 28.27 2.01
CA VAL A 379 3.28 29.17 3.15
C VAL A 379 4.78 29.27 3.42
N ALA A 380 5.31 30.48 3.54
CA ALA A 380 6.72 30.65 3.87
C ALA A 380 6.93 30.52 5.39
N PRO A 381 7.78 29.58 5.87
CA PRO A 381 7.91 29.27 7.29
C PRO A 381 8.31 30.46 8.17
N CYS A 382 9.19 31.33 7.68
CA CYS A 382 9.65 32.52 8.41
C CYS A 382 8.53 33.50 8.78
N CYS A 383 7.53 33.64 7.91
CA CYS A 383 6.55 34.72 7.96
C CYS A 383 5.12 34.19 8.22
N GLY A 384 4.85 32.92 7.94
CA GLY A 384 3.51 32.32 7.95
C GLY A 384 2.59 32.85 6.83
N ALA A 385 3.11 33.72 5.96
CA ALA A 385 2.38 34.31 4.86
C ALA A 385 2.37 33.40 3.62
N LEU A 386 1.34 33.55 2.79
CA LEU A 386 1.27 32.87 1.50
C LEU A 386 2.32 33.45 0.54
N GLY A 387 3.27 32.61 0.15
CA GLY A 387 4.33 32.91 -0.81
C GLY A 387 3.96 32.62 -2.26
N ARG A 388 4.86 32.98 -3.18
CA ARG A 388 4.78 32.62 -4.59
C ARG A 388 5.67 31.41 -4.84
N ARG A 389 5.07 30.26 -5.15
CA ARG A 389 5.81 29.03 -5.50
C ARG A 389 6.09 28.98 -7.01
N SER A 390 7.34 28.71 -7.38
CA SER A 390 7.79 28.42 -8.74
C SER A 390 8.70 27.19 -8.74
N GLY A 391 8.16 26.03 -9.13
CA GLY A 391 8.88 24.76 -9.03
C GLY A 391 9.24 24.43 -7.58
N ASP A 392 10.53 24.25 -7.33
CA ASP A 392 11.10 23.90 -6.02
C ASP A 392 11.42 25.14 -5.17
N ARG A 393 11.16 26.34 -5.69
CA ARG A 393 11.39 27.61 -5.01
C ARG A 393 10.09 28.21 -4.47
N LEU A 394 10.13 28.74 -3.26
CA LEU A 394 9.06 29.48 -2.62
C LEU A 394 9.55 30.86 -2.16
N ASP A 395 9.02 31.92 -2.76
CA ASP A 395 9.34 33.30 -2.39
C ASP A 395 8.32 33.83 -1.35
N CYS A 396 8.76 34.23 -0.14
CA CYS A 396 7.88 34.90 0.84
C CYS A 396 7.51 36.29 0.30
N THR A 397 6.21 36.56 0.19
CA THR A 397 5.66 37.85 -0.28
C THR A 397 5.81 38.98 0.74
N ARG A 398 6.15 38.65 1.99
CA ARG A 398 6.28 39.60 3.09
C ARG A 398 7.71 40.06 3.33
N CYS A 399 8.62 39.12 3.60
CA CYS A 399 10.02 39.44 3.94
C CYS A 399 11.01 39.18 2.79
N GLY A 400 10.56 38.68 1.63
CA GLY A 400 11.43 38.39 0.49
C GLY A 400 12.31 37.13 0.63
N ALA A 401 12.30 36.46 1.79
CA ALA A 401 13.06 35.23 1.99
C ALA A 401 12.66 34.14 0.99
N VAL A 402 13.66 33.40 0.49
CA VAL A 402 13.49 32.33 -0.47
C VAL A 402 13.70 31.00 0.23
N TRP A 403 12.74 30.10 0.09
CA TRP A 403 12.75 28.78 0.68
C TRP A 403 12.76 27.70 -0.40
N ASP A 404 13.38 26.57 -0.09
CA ASP A 404 13.06 25.32 -0.78
C ASP A 404 11.62 24.93 -0.44
N ALA A 405 10.82 24.65 -1.46
CA ALA A 405 9.38 24.43 -1.31
C ALA A 405 9.03 23.14 -0.58
N ASP A 406 9.88 22.11 -0.68
CA ASP A 406 9.66 20.82 -0.02
C ASP A 406 10.07 20.91 1.45
N HIS A 407 11.18 21.59 1.76
CA HIS A 407 11.56 21.89 3.14
C HIS A 407 10.54 22.79 3.85
N ALA A 408 10.08 23.85 3.17
CA ALA A 408 8.98 24.68 3.67
C ALA A 408 7.70 23.85 3.89
N GLY A 409 7.38 22.95 2.96
CA GLY A 409 6.30 21.98 3.08
C GLY A 409 6.41 21.16 4.38
N ALA A 410 7.58 20.59 4.64
CA ALA A 410 7.84 19.76 5.81
C ALA A 410 7.69 20.54 7.13
N ILE A 411 8.23 21.76 7.20
CA ILE A 411 8.06 22.65 8.36
C ILE A 411 6.59 23.00 8.59
N ASN A 412 5.85 23.33 7.52
CA ASN A 412 4.44 23.68 7.64
C ASN A 412 3.55 22.48 7.99
N VAL A 413 3.92 21.28 7.53
CA VAL A 413 3.29 20.02 7.95
C VAL A 413 3.48 19.83 9.45
N LEU A 414 4.70 20.02 9.96
CA LEU A 414 4.99 19.96 11.40
C LEU A 414 4.15 20.99 12.18
N ASN A 415 4.15 22.26 11.75
CA ASN A 415 3.39 23.33 12.38
C ASN A 415 1.88 23.05 12.38
N ARG A 416 1.36 22.35 11.36
CA ARG A 416 -0.06 21.99 11.28
C ARG A 416 -0.50 21.04 12.38
N ASN A 417 0.41 20.23 12.90
CA ASN A 417 0.11 19.30 14.00
C ASN A 417 -0.43 20.02 15.24
N ALA A 418 0.09 21.22 15.50
CA ALA A 418 -0.27 22.04 16.65
C ALA A 418 -1.31 23.13 16.32
N ASP A 419 -1.90 23.12 15.11
CA ASP A 419 -2.81 24.18 14.66
C ASP A 419 -4.27 23.87 15.04
N PRO A 420 -4.87 24.60 16.00
CA PRO A 420 -6.23 24.32 16.47
C PRO A 420 -7.31 24.71 15.46
N ASP A 421 -7.04 25.69 14.58
CA ASP A 421 -8.04 26.21 13.65
C ASP A 421 -8.11 25.38 12.35
N ILE A 422 -7.08 24.56 12.10
CA ILE A 422 -6.93 23.84 10.83
C ILE A 422 -6.82 22.34 11.08
N GLY A 423 -7.98 21.74 11.35
CA GLY A 423 -8.14 20.29 11.39
C GLY A 423 -7.95 19.60 10.04
N LEU A 424 -7.76 18.28 10.10
CA LEU A 424 -7.55 17.40 8.95
C LEU A 424 -8.60 17.58 7.84
N TRP A 425 -9.86 17.79 8.22
CA TRP A 425 -10.98 17.87 7.28
C TRP A 425 -11.31 19.28 6.79
N THR A 426 -10.68 20.32 7.35
CA THR A 426 -10.94 21.71 7.02
C THR A 426 -10.84 21.94 5.50
N PRO A 427 -11.88 22.50 4.85
CA PRO A 427 -11.85 22.74 3.41
C PRO A 427 -10.73 23.69 3.01
N HIS A 428 -10.08 23.43 1.86
CA HIS A 428 -8.94 24.24 1.40
C HIS A 428 -9.25 25.75 1.34
N LEU A 429 -10.44 26.14 0.87
CA LEU A 429 -10.84 27.55 0.84
C LEU A 429 -10.84 28.18 2.25
N ARG A 430 -11.30 27.44 3.27
CA ARG A 430 -11.27 27.91 4.66
C ARG A 430 -9.85 27.98 5.20
N VAL A 431 -9.00 27.00 4.88
CA VAL A 431 -7.56 27.04 5.21
C VAL A 431 -6.92 28.32 4.66
N LYS A 432 -7.21 28.67 3.40
CA LYS A 432 -6.68 29.89 2.78
C LYS A 432 -7.12 31.14 3.53
N GLN A 433 -8.40 31.23 3.89
CA GLN A 433 -8.95 32.36 4.65
C GLN A 433 -8.24 32.51 5.99
N ILE A 434 -8.11 31.42 6.76
CA ILE A 434 -7.43 31.45 8.07
C ILE A 434 -5.98 31.94 7.92
N LEU A 435 -5.24 31.45 6.93
CA LEU A 435 -3.87 31.89 6.67
C LEU A 435 -3.80 33.39 6.32
N GLN A 436 -4.73 33.90 5.52
CA GLN A 436 -4.80 35.33 5.17
C GLN A 436 -5.24 36.21 6.34
N GLU A 437 -6.18 35.73 7.17
CA GLU A 437 -6.62 36.41 8.40
C GLU A 437 -5.44 36.57 9.37
N ARG A 438 -4.67 35.49 9.60
CA ARG A 438 -3.46 35.51 10.44
C ARG A 438 -2.39 36.46 9.93
N ASP A 439 -2.15 36.47 8.62
CA ASP A 439 -1.18 37.39 8.01
C ASP A 439 -1.60 38.86 8.20
N ARG A 440 -2.88 39.18 7.98
CA ARG A 440 -3.43 40.52 8.21
C ARG A 440 -3.33 40.96 9.68
N GLN A 441 -3.63 40.07 10.63
CA GLN A 441 -3.51 40.36 12.06
C GLN A 441 -2.07 40.67 12.44
N ARG A 442 -1.09 39.91 11.92
CA ARG A 442 0.34 40.19 12.13
C ARG A 442 0.79 41.51 11.54
N THR A 443 0.12 42.02 10.50
CA THR A 443 0.43 43.34 9.90
C THR A 443 -0.10 44.50 10.75
N ARG A 444 -1.08 44.25 11.64
CA ARG A 444 -1.68 45.28 12.51
C ARG A 444 -0.99 45.45 13.86
N LEU A 445 -0.08 44.54 14.21
CA LEU A 445 0.76 44.68 15.39
C LEU A 445 1.94 45.60 15.05
N PRO A 446 2.22 46.66 15.82
CA PRO A 446 3.37 47.52 15.57
C PRO A 446 4.65 46.68 15.66
N VAL A 447 5.53 46.86 14.68
CA VAL A 447 6.89 46.30 14.71
C VAL A 447 7.57 46.87 15.96
N GLN A 448 7.84 46.04 16.97
CA GLN A 448 8.78 46.43 18.01
C GLN A 448 10.15 46.50 17.36
N ASP A 449 10.62 47.73 17.18
CA ASP A 449 11.91 48.06 16.63
C ASP A 449 13.02 47.61 17.61
N PRO A 450 13.96 46.72 17.24
CA PRO A 450 15.07 46.34 18.11
C PRO A 450 16.07 47.47 18.34
N SER A 451 15.88 48.64 17.70
CA SER A 451 16.80 49.78 17.78
C SER A 451 16.44 50.82 18.85
N ALA A 452 15.82 50.41 19.96
CA ALA A 452 15.75 51.26 21.15
C ALA A 452 17.11 51.25 21.87
N LYS A 453 17.95 52.26 21.57
CA LYS A 453 19.17 52.57 22.33
C LYS A 453 18.85 52.67 23.83
N VAL A 454 19.28 51.69 24.61
CA VAL A 454 19.43 51.83 26.06
C VAL A 454 20.58 52.82 26.28
N ARG A 455 20.24 54.08 26.55
CA ARG A 455 21.20 55.08 27.04
C ARG A 455 21.46 54.82 28.52
N GLY A 456 22.62 54.25 28.80
CA GLY A 456 23.56 54.65 29.85
C GLY A 456 23.08 54.70 31.31
N ALA A 457 23.49 53.70 32.09
CA ALA A 457 23.92 53.93 33.47
C ALA A 457 25.40 53.53 33.58
N ASN A 458 26.26 54.54 33.65
CA ASN A 458 27.69 54.41 33.93
C ASN A 458 27.90 53.95 35.37
N TYR A 459 28.58 52.82 35.57
CA TYR A 459 29.40 52.59 36.76
C TYR A 459 30.64 51.78 36.34
N PRO A 460 31.85 52.36 36.42
CA PRO A 460 33.08 51.62 36.14
C PRO A 460 33.46 50.77 37.37
N ILE A 461 33.53 49.46 37.18
CA ILE A 461 34.18 48.54 38.10
C ILE A 461 35.69 48.80 38.04
N ARG A 462 36.26 49.32 39.13
CA ARG A 462 37.70 49.40 39.35
C ARG A 462 38.27 47.98 39.41
N ALA A 463 39.16 47.66 38.47
CA ALA A 463 40.03 46.51 38.56
C ALA A 463 41.06 46.71 39.68
N THR A 464 41.08 45.81 40.65
CA THR A 464 42.16 45.64 41.62
C THR A 464 43.35 44.99 40.92
N THR A 465 44.43 45.75 40.76
CA THR A 465 45.76 45.23 40.45
C THR A 465 46.46 44.81 41.73
N SER A 466 46.94 43.56 41.74
CA SER A 466 47.88 43.01 42.70
C SER A 466 49.25 43.70 42.58
N LYS A 467 49.90 43.98 43.72
CA LYS A 467 51.34 43.76 44.01
C LYS A 467 51.74 44.39 45.36
N LYS A 468 51.88 43.57 46.40
CA LYS A 468 53.14 43.15 47.05
C LYS A 468 52.84 42.35 48.30
#